data_AF-X1EX90-F1
#
_entry.id   AF-X1EX90-F1
#
_cell.length_a   1.000
_cell.length_b   1.000
_cell.length_c   1.000
_cell.angle_alpha   90.00
_cell.angle_beta   90.00
_cell.angle_gamma   90.00
#
_symmetry.space_group_name_H-M   'P 1'
#
loop_
_entity.id
_entity.type
_entity.pdbx_description
1 polymer ?
#
loop_
_entity_poly.entity_id
_entity_poly.type
_entity_poly.pdbx_seq_one_letter_code
_entity_poly.pdbx_strand_id
1 'polypeptide(L)' 'MKDYGTCVVAGVTPGKGGGEIHGVPVFDSVEEAWESAGQIDISVIFVPAFLVKNAALEAIDAGVKLLVLVPD' A
#
# COMPACT_ATOMS: atom_id res chain seq x y z
N MET A 1 -4.83 -2.50 12.70
CA MET A 1 -3.37 -2.65 12.53
C MET A 1 -2.60 -1.64 13.37
N LYS A 2 -2.83 -0.32 13.23
CA LYS A 2 -2.12 0.70 14.04
C LYS A 2 -2.28 0.52 15.55
N ASP A 3 -3.49 0.25 16.04
CA ASP A 3 -3.73 0.02 17.49
C ASP A 3 -2.97 -1.20 18.05
N TYR A 4 -2.57 -2.13 17.18
CA TYR A 4 -1.77 -3.30 17.53
C TYR A 4 -0.25 -3.03 17.49
N GLY A 5 0.15 -1.78 17.20
CA GLY A 5 1.55 -1.37 17.11
C GLY A 5 2.21 -1.61 15.75
N THR A 6 1.48 -2.04 14.72
CA THR A 6 2.04 -2.19 13.38
C THR A 6 2.43 -0.82 12.81
N CYS A 7 3.65 -0.70 12.30
CA CYS A 7 4.15 0.51 11.64
C CYS A 7 3.54 0.64 10.23
N VAL A 8 2.34 1.20 10.13
CA VAL A 8 1.68 1.51 8.86
C VAL A 8 2.11 2.91 8.41
N VAL A 9 2.95 2.98 7.38
CA VAL A 9 3.62 4.22 6.95
C VAL A 9 2.95 4.89 5.75
N ALA A 10 2.19 4.14 4.95
CA ALA A 10 1.52 4.64 3.75
C ALA A 10 0.27 3.81 3.41
N GLY A 11 -0.68 4.43 2.71
CA GLY A 11 -1.77 3.77 2.00
C GLY A 11 -1.73 4.14 0.53
N VAL A 12 -2.23 3.27 -0.34
CA VAL A 12 -2.28 3.52 -1.80
C VAL A 12 -3.70 3.31 -2.28
N THR A 13 -4.26 4.30 -2.99
CA THR A 13 -5.53 4.16 -3.71
C THR A 13 -5.52 5.13 -4.88
N PRO A 14 -5.43 4.61 -6.13
CA PRO A 14 -5.40 5.45 -7.31
C PRO A 14 -6.60 6.41 -7.39
N GLY A 15 -6.31 7.69 -7.62
CA GLY A 15 -7.27 8.80 -7.64
C GLY A 15 -7.59 9.38 -6.26
N LYS A 16 -6.90 8.95 -5.20
CA LYS A 16 -7.07 9.47 -3.83
C LYS A 16 -5.76 9.92 -3.17
N GLY A 17 -4.69 10.06 -3.95
CA GLY A 17 -3.43 10.62 -3.49
C GLY A 17 -3.58 12.01 -2.85
N GLY A 18 -2.70 12.31 -1.90
CA GLY A 18 -2.69 13.58 -1.15
C GLY A 18 -3.66 13.62 0.04
N GLY A 19 -4.45 12.56 0.24
CA GLY A 19 -5.29 12.39 1.41
C GLY A 19 -4.57 11.76 2.61
N GLU A 20 -5.32 11.56 3.69
CA GLU A 20 -4.86 10.85 4.88
C GLU A 20 -5.99 9.99 5.46
N ILE A 21 -5.67 8.79 5.92
CA ILE A 21 -6.60 7.91 6.64
C ILE A 21 -5.95 7.51 7.96
N HIS A 22 -6.60 7.84 9.09
CA HIS A 22 -6.13 7.51 10.44
C HIS A 22 -4.67 7.95 10.73
N GLY A 23 -4.23 9.12 10.28
CA GLY A 23 -2.83 9.53 10.47
C GLY A 23 -1.85 8.82 9.54
N VAL A 24 -2.30 8.28 8.41
CA VAL A 24 -1.46 7.62 7.40
C VAL A 24 -1.69 8.30 6.05
N PRO A 25 -0.63 8.82 5.39
CA PRO A 25 -0.76 9.46 4.08
C PRO A 25 -1.21 8.47 3.02
N VAL A 26 -2.03 8.94 2.09
CA VAL A 26 -2.53 8.16 0.94
C VAL A 26 -1.90 8.68 -0.34
N PHE A 27 -1.41 7.76 -1.17
CA PHE A 27 -0.75 8.03 -2.45
C PHE A 27 -1.51 7.40 -3.61
N ASP A 28 -1.23 7.87 -4.82
CA ASP A 28 -1.85 7.33 -6.03
C ASP A 28 -1.15 6.04 -6.52
N SER A 29 0.13 5.87 -6.18
CA SER A 29 0.92 4.67 -6.52
C SER A 29 1.78 4.16 -5.37
N VAL A 30 2.23 2.90 -5.46
CA VAL A 30 3.20 2.31 -4.52
C VAL A 30 4.57 2.96 -4.63
N GLU A 31 4.95 3.41 -5.83
CA GLU A 31 6.20 4.13 -6.08
C GLU A 31 6.24 5.46 -5.31
N GLU A 32 5.18 6.27 -5.41
CA GLU A 32 5.05 7.52 -4.65
C GLU A 32 5.12 7.28 -3.13
N ALA A 33 4.45 6.23 -2.67
CA ALA A 33 4.50 5.84 -1.26
C ALA A 33 5.93 5.49 -0.82
N TRP A 34 6.69 4.80 -1.66
CA TRP A 34 8.09 4.44 -1.38
C TRP A 34 9.01 5.67 -1.38
N GLU A 35 8.84 6.59 -2.33
CA GLU A 35 9.62 7.83 -2.39
C GLU A 35 9.38 8.72 -1.15
N SER A 36 8.13 8.76 -0.67
CA SER A 36 7.75 9.61 0.47
C SER A 36 8.05 8.96 1.83
N ALA A 37 7.69 7.69 2.01
CA ALA A 37 7.81 7.00 3.30
C ALA A 37 9.14 6.24 3.45
N GLY A 38 9.90 6.08 2.37
CA GLY A 38 11.12 5.27 2.32
C GLY A 38 10.81 3.79 2.04
N GLN A 39 11.79 2.93 2.34
CA GLN A 39 11.71 1.50 2.04
C GLN A 39 10.51 0.83 2.72
N ILE A 40 9.71 0.09 1.94
CA ILE A 40 8.53 -0.65 2.41
C ILE A 40 8.84 -2.15 2.39
N ASP A 41 8.84 -2.79 3.56
CA ASP A 41 9.16 -4.22 3.67
C ASP A 41 7.97 -5.13 3.26
N ILE A 42 6.74 -4.67 3.50
CA ILE A 42 5.51 -5.47 3.37
C ILE A 42 4.38 -4.63 2.77
N SER A 43 3.64 -5.19 1.82
CA SER A 43 2.37 -4.64 1.32
C SER A 43 1.21 -5.58 1.65
N VAL A 44 0.14 -5.04 2.23
CA VAL A 44 -1.10 -5.77 2.51
C VAL A 44 -2.19 -5.22 1.58
N ILE A 45 -2.69 -6.07 0.70
CA ILE A 45 -3.53 -5.67 -0.42
C ILE A 45 -4.99 -6.03 -0.11
N PHE A 46 -5.77 -4.99 0.22
CA PHE A 46 -7.22 -5.04 0.47
C PHE A 46 -7.99 -4.43 -0.71
N VAL A 47 -7.94 -5.08 -1.87
CA VAL A 47 -8.66 -4.66 -3.08
C VAL A 47 -9.53 -5.80 -3.61
N PRO A 48 -10.61 -5.51 -4.36
CA PRO A 48 -11.45 -6.55 -4.97
C PRO A 48 -10.66 -7.57 -5.77
N ALA A 49 -11.09 -8.85 -5.76
CA ALA A 49 -10.36 -9.95 -6.40
C ALA A 49 -9.94 -9.69 -7.86
N PHE A 50 -10.76 -9.01 -8.65
CA PHE A 50 -10.46 -8.72 -10.06
C PHE A 50 -9.36 -7.66 -10.25
N LEU A 51 -9.03 -6.88 -9.22
CA LEU A 51 -7.98 -5.85 -9.24
C LEU A 51 -6.67 -6.32 -8.58
N VAL A 52 -6.71 -7.38 -7.77
CA VAL A 52 -5.59 -7.80 -6.90
C VAL A 52 -4.30 -8.06 -7.68
N LYS A 53 -4.41 -8.63 -8.90
CA LYS A 53 -3.25 -8.93 -9.74
C LYS A 53 -2.45 -7.67 -10.06
N ASN A 54 -3.12 -6.59 -10.46
CA ASN A 54 -2.43 -5.36 -10.87
C ASN A 54 -1.79 -4.67 -9.66
N ALA A 55 -2.50 -4.62 -8.53
CA ALA A 55 -1.95 -4.07 -7.28
C ALA A 55 -0.73 -4.87 -6.78
N ALA A 56 -0.76 -6.19 -6.93
CA ALA A 56 0.36 -7.04 -6.55
C ALA A 56 1.59 -6.82 -7.45
N LEU A 57 1.38 -6.72 -8.77
CA LEU A 57 2.47 -6.43 -9.71
C LEU A 57 3.10 -5.06 -9.43
N GLU A 58 2.28 -4.03 -9.19
CA GLU A 58 2.77 -2.70 -8.83
C GLU A 58 3.64 -2.73 -7.56
N ALA A 59 3.21 -3.45 -6.52
CA ALA A 59 4.01 -3.58 -5.29
C ALA A 59 5.32 -4.36 -5.51
N ILE A 60 5.31 -5.38 -6.37
CA ILE A 60 6.53 -6.13 -6.75
C ILE A 60 7.49 -5.23 -7.52
N ASP A 61 6.99 -4.47 -8.49
CA ASP A 61 7.78 -3.55 -9.32
C ASP A 61 8.40 -2.42 -8.49
N ALA A 62 7.68 -1.94 -7.47
CA ALA A 62 8.21 -0.98 -6.49
C ALA A 62 9.26 -1.57 -5.52
N GLY A 63 9.49 -2.89 -5.56
CA GLY A 63 10.53 -3.55 -4.76
C GLY A 63 10.07 -4.09 -3.40
N VAL A 64 8.76 -4.15 -3.14
CA VAL A 64 8.22 -4.75 -1.91
C VAL A 64 8.43 -6.27 -1.93
N LYS A 65 9.07 -6.80 -0.90
CA LYS A 65 9.50 -8.22 -0.87
C LYS A 65 8.44 -9.19 -0.36
N LEU A 66 7.51 -8.72 0.47
CA LEU A 66 6.43 -9.52 1.01
C LEU A 66 5.08 -8.90 0.69
N LEU A 67 4.22 -9.67 0.04
CA LEU A 67 2.85 -9.29 -0.27
C LEU A 67 1.89 -10.21 0.48
N VAL A 68 0.88 -9.61 1.13
CA VAL A 68 -0.23 -10.31 1.77
C VAL A 68 -1.52 -9.93 1.04
N LEU A 69 -2.06 -10.86 0.28
CA LEU A 69 -3.27 -10.64 -0.52
C LEU A 69 -4.49 -11.04 0.29
N VAL A 70 -5.39 -10.09 0.54
CA VAL A 70 -6.67 -10.32 1.24
C VAL A 70 -7.83 -9.75 0.39
N PRO A 71 -8.03 -10.26 -0.84
CA PRO A 71 -9.15 -9.83 -1.67
C PRO A 71 -10.47 -10.44 -1.16
N ASP A 72 -11.56 -9.71 -1.41
CA ASP A 72 -12.94 -10.19 -1.34
C ASP A 72 -13.48 -10.67 -2.69
#